data_AF-A0A1G5HID1-F1
#
_entry.id   AF-A0A1G5HID1-F1
#
_cell.length_a   1.000
_cell.length_b   1.000
_cell.length_c   1.000
_cell.angle_alpha   90.00
_cell.angle_beta   90.00
_cell.angle_gamma   90.00
#
_symmetry.space_group_name_H-M   'P 1'
#
loop_
_entity.id
_entity.type
_entity.pdbx_description
1 polymer ?
#
loop_
_entity_poly.entity_id
_entity_poly.type
_entity_poly.pdbx_seq_one_letter_code
_entity_poly.pdbx_strand_id
1 'polypeptide(L)'
;MSQVFRVERTKNYTVMANYHLKDKRLSLKAKGLLSVMLSLPDDWNPNRLKADEYVRETFIHLGGKPNLLHPYSFTLNECEYLRKWFSEGEKLVLNLSDIPEEQVSFTIGDSCAQITNGMKPEVLTKEMLMKKIAECGNSVEAFLEASLGKFAYIEVQLWYRQD
;
A
#
# COMPACT_ATOMS: atom_id res chain seq x y z
N MET A 1 23.99 32.34 -9.91
CA MET A 1 24.54 32.40 -8.55
C MET A 1 23.50 31.81 -7.60
N SER A 2 23.81 30.74 -6.87
CA SER A 2 22.87 30.12 -5.92
C SER A 2 22.92 30.89 -4.59
N GLN A 3 21.79 31.48 -4.19
CA GLN A 3 21.68 32.22 -2.94
C GLN A 3 21.44 31.23 -1.78
N VAL A 4 22.39 31.14 -0.85
CA VAL A 4 22.28 30.27 0.32
C VAL A 4 21.61 31.05 1.44
N PHE A 5 20.36 30.70 1.76
CA PHE A 5 19.64 31.22 2.91
C PHE A 5 19.98 30.37 4.14
N ARG A 6 20.57 30.98 5.17
CA ARG A 6 20.81 30.35 6.47
C ARG A 6 19.72 30.83 7.43
N VAL A 7 18.85 29.91 7.83
CA VAL A 7 17.79 30.17 8.83
C VAL A 7 18.31 29.75 10.20
N GLU A 8 18.11 30.60 11.22
CA GLU A 8 18.44 30.25 12.60
C GLU A 8 17.57 29.09 13.09
N ARG A 9 18.24 28.00 13.45
CA ARG A 9 17.66 26.72 13.82
C ARG A 9 17.17 26.68 15.28
N THR A 10 16.49 27.73 15.73
CA THR A 10 16.20 27.91 17.17
C THR A 10 14.73 27.67 17.54
N LYS A 11 13.75 27.96 16.66
CA LYS A 11 12.32 27.59 16.86
C LYS A 11 11.59 27.42 15.52
N ASN A 12 10.57 26.55 15.46
CA ASN A 12 9.61 26.38 14.35
C ASN A 12 10.20 26.03 12.97
N TYR A 13 11.17 25.12 12.89
CA TYR A 13 11.68 24.61 11.62
C TYR A 13 11.76 23.07 11.65
N THR A 14 11.51 22.44 10.49
CA THR A 14 11.70 20.99 10.30
C THR A 14 12.91 20.78 9.40
N VAL A 15 13.83 19.90 9.81
CA VAL A 15 14.95 19.48 8.97
C VAL A 15 14.55 18.16 8.32
N MET A 16 14.42 18.18 6.99
CA MET A 16 14.19 16.97 6.21
C MET A 16 15.44 16.65 5.39
N ALA A 17 15.81 15.37 5.35
CA ALA A 17 16.85 14.90 4.45
C ALA A 17 16.40 15.11 2.99
N ASN A 18 17.23 15.77 2.17
CA ASN A 18 16.85 16.19 0.81
C ASN A 18 17.26 15.22 -0.29
N TYR A 19 17.61 13.97 0.04
CA TYR A 19 18.11 13.00 -0.92
C TYR A 19 17.10 12.75 -2.05
N HIS A 20 15.80 12.64 -1.73
CA HIS A 20 14.74 12.41 -2.70
C HIS A 20 14.55 13.59 -3.67
N LEU A 21 14.83 14.83 -3.22
CA LEU A 21 14.79 16.01 -4.11
C LEU A 21 15.84 15.92 -5.23
N LYS A 22 16.93 15.18 -5.00
CA LYS A 22 18.01 14.97 -5.97
C LYS A 22 17.81 13.72 -6.84
N ASP A 23 16.88 12.83 -6.50
CA ASP A 23 16.62 11.64 -7.31
C ASP A 23 16.05 12.04 -8.68
N LYS A 24 16.74 11.66 -9.76
CA LYS A 24 16.34 11.98 -11.14
C LYS A 24 15.19 11.11 -11.64
N ARG A 25 14.93 9.98 -10.98
CA ARG A 25 13.83 9.05 -11.31
C ARG A 25 12.48 9.58 -10.82
N LEU A 26 12.48 10.53 -9.88
CA LEU A 26 11.25 11.11 -9.33
C LEU A 26 10.83 12.38 -10.09
N SER A 27 9.55 12.45 -10.45
CA SER A 27 8.94 13.67 -10.98
C SER A 27 8.91 14.79 -9.94
N LEU A 28 8.80 16.05 -10.38
CA LEU A 28 8.65 17.19 -9.47
C LEU A 28 7.42 17.07 -8.57
N LYS A 29 6.31 16.50 -9.09
CA LYS A 29 5.11 16.20 -8.30
C LYS A 29 5.39 15.18 -7.20
N ALA A 30 6.06 14.07 -7.53
CA ALA A 30 6.44 13.05 -6.55
C ALA A 30 7.37 13.61 -5.47
N LYS A 31 8.34 14.45 -5.85
CA LYS A 31 9.23 15.16 -4.92
C LYS A 31 8.47 16.08 -3.96
N GLY A 32 7.53 16.86 -4.49
CA GLY A 32 6.67 17.73 -3.68
C GLY A 32 5.82 16.92 -2.69
N LEU A 33 5.13 15.87 -3.16
CA LEU A 33 4.30 15.01 -2.33
C LEU A 33 5.11 14.34 -1.21
N LEU A 34 6.25 13.73 -1.54
CA LEU A 34 7.11 13.08 -0.55
C LEU A 34 7.63 14.09 0.50
N SER A 35 7.91 15.32 0.09
CA SER A 35 8.33 16.38 1.01
C SER A 35 7.19 16.85 1.92
N VAL A 36 5.94 16.80 1.46
CA VAL A 36 4.79 17.03 2.34
C VAL A 36 4.65 15.86 3.30
N MET A 37 4.62 14.62 2.80
CA MET A 37 4.43 13.42 3.63
C MET A 37 5.47 13.32 4.75
N LEU A 38 6.75 13.55 4.45
CA LEU A 38 7.84 13.53 5.43
C LEU A 38 7.81 14.71 6.42
N SER A 39 7.00 15.74 6.17
CA SER A 39 6.82 16.88 7.08
C SER A 39 5.65 16.71 8.05
N LEU A 40 4.79 15.73 7.78
CA LEU A 40 3.64 15.42 8.61
C LEU A 40 4.08 14.63 9.85
N PRO A 41 3.35 14.75 10.98
CA PRO A 41 3.57 13.91 12.17
C PRO A 41 3.43 12.43 11.86
N ASP A 42 4.02 11.53 12.67
CA ASP A 42 3.95 10.08 12.43
C ASP A 42 2.51 9.54 12.38
N ASP A 43 1.57 10.19 13.07
CA ASP A 43 0.15 9.82 13.17
C ASP A 43 -0.77 10.58 12.20
N TRP A 44 -0.21 11.23 11.18
CA TRP A 44 -0.96 12.11 10.27
C TRP A 44 -2.13 11.45 9.52
N ASN A 45 -2.11 10.12 9.38
CA ASN A 45 -3.18 9.35 8.77
C ASN A 45 -3.70 8.26 9.73
N PRO A 46 -4.51 8.63 10.74
CA PRO A 46 -4.93 7.68 11.78
C PRO A 46 -5.81 6.56 11.24
N ASN A 47 -6.55 6.79 10.15
CA ASN A 47 -7.38 5.74 9.54
C ASN A 47 -6.53 4.69 8.83
N ARG A 48 -5.43 5.09 8.17
CA ARG A 48 -4.47 4.14 7.60
C ARG A 48 -3.83 3.31 8.71
N LEU A 49 -3.40 3.93 9.81
CA LEU A 49 -2.82 3.21 10.94
C LEU A 49 -3.78 2.17 11.52
N LYS A 50 -5.05 2.54 11.72
CA LYS A 50 -6.11 1.61 12.17
C LYS A 50 -6.37 0.47 11.18
N ALA A 51 -6.34 0.76 9.89
CA ALA A 51 -6.52 -0.25 8.86
C ALA A 51 -5.36 -1.25 8.83
N ASP A 52 -4.12 -0.75 8.89
CA ASP A 52 -2.93 -1.60 8.93
C ASP A 52 -2.95 -2.49 10.19
N GLU A 53 -3.28 -1.93 11.35
CA GLU A 53 -3.42 -2.68 12.60
C GLU A 53 -4.50 -3.78 12.47
N TYR A 54 -5.70 -3.43 12.00
CA TYR A 54 -6.79 -4.38 11.82
C TYR A 54 -6.44 -5.52 10.86
N VAL A 55 -5.84 -5.20 9.71
CA VAL A 55 -5.46 -6.20 8.71
C VAL A 55 -4.34 -7.08 9.27
N ARG A 56 -3.34 -6.49 9.91
CA ARG A 56 -2.21 -7.20 10.52
C ARG A 56 -2.69 -8.18 11.58
N GLU A 57 -3.51 -7.73 12.52
CA GLU A 57 -4.06 -8.58 13.58
C GLU A 57 -4.89 -9.72 12.99
N THR A 58 -5.82 -9.41 12.08
CA THR A 58 -6.65 -10.43 11.44
C THR A 58 -5.78 -11.44 10.69
N PHE A 59 -4.75 -10.99 9.96
CA PHE A 59 -3.83 -11.87 9.25
C PHE A 59 -3.04 -12.78 10.20
N ILE A 60 -2.58 -12.27 11.35
CA ILE A 60 -1.95 -13.08 12.40
C ILE A 60 -2.90 -14.17 12.92
N HIS A 61 -4.17 -13.83 13.17
CA HIS A 61 -5.17 -14.81 13.60
C HIS A 61 -5.43 -15.89 12.55
N LEU A 62 -5.24 -15.58 11.27
CA LEU A 62 -5.34 -16.52 10.15
C LEU A 62 -4.05 -17.32 9.90
N GLY A 63 -3.01 -17.16 10.74
CA GLY A 63 -1.74 -17.90 10.64
C GLY A 63 -0.61 -17.15 9.92
N GLY A 64 -0.84 -15.91 9.50
CA GLY A 64 0.18 -15.03 8.94
C GLY A 64 1.26 -14.66 9.96
N LYS A 65 2.46 -14.32 9.48
CA LYS A 65 3.63 -13.96 10.29
C LYS A 65 4.25 -12.64 9.84
N PRO A 66 3.51 -11.52 9.89
CA PRO A 66 4.00 -10.24 9.40
C PRO A 66 5.22 -9.73 10.19
N ASN A 67 6.30 -9.42 9.48
CA ASN A 67 7.53 -8.86 10.05
C ASN A 67 7.52 -7.32 10.13
N LEU A 68 6.62 -6.69 9.38
CA LEU A 68 6.41 -5.25 9.39
C LEU A 68 5.21 -4.86 10.28
N LEU A 69 5.27 -3.64 10.82
CA LEU A 69 4.13 -3.01 11.49
C LEU A 69 3.11 -2.48 10.48
N HIS A 70 3.60 -1.91 9.37
CA HIS A 70 2.81 -1.37 8.26
C HIS A 70 3.21 -2.07 6.97
N PRO A 71 2.25 -2.55 6.16
CA PRO A 71 2.57 -3.28 4.95
C PRO A 71 2.96 -2.35 3.81
N TYR A 72 3.60 -2.92 2.79
CA TYR A 72 3.57 -2.32 1.46
C TYR A 72 2.29 -2.73 0.75
N SER A 73 1.43 -1.76 0.42
CA SER A 73 0.16 -1.99 -0.28
C SER A 73 0.32 -1.94 -1.80
N PHE A 74 -0.21 -2.95 -2.49
CA PHE A 74 -0.29 -3.06 -3.95
C PHE A 74 -1.71 -3.49 -4.37
N THR A 75 -1.92 -3.73 -5.67
CA THR A 75 -3.15 -4.34 -6.19
C THR A 75 -2.90 -5.73 -6.74
N LEU A 76 -3.87 -6.63 -6.58
CA LEU A 76 -3.88 -7.90 -7.27
C LEU A 76 -4.25 -7.63 -8.73
N ASN A 77 -3.36 -7.97 -9.65
CA ASN A 77 -3.44 -7.61 -11.07
C ASN A 77 -3.43 -6.09 -11.30
N GLU A 78 -3.49 -5.68 -12.57
CA GLU A 78 -3.61 -4.27 -12.92
C GLU A 78 -4.99 -3.71 -12.55
N CYS A 79 -4.99 -2.50 -11.96
CA CYS A 79 -6.21 -1.78 -11.63
C CYS A 79 -6.37 -0.56 -12.57
N GLU A 80 -7.34 -0.62 -13.49
CA GLU A 80 -7.60 0.50 -14.40
C GLU A 80 -8.02 1.78 -13.67
N TYR A 81 -8.74 1.65 -12.56
CA TYR A 81 -9.17 2.78 -11.74
C TYR A 81 -7.98 3.58 -11.22
N LEU A 82 -6.99 2.92 -10.64
CA LEU A 82 -5.76 3.56 -10.16
C LEU A 82 -4.88 4.02 -11.33
N ARG A 83 -4.84 3.27 -12.44
CA ARG A 83 -4.09 3.68 -13.64
C ARG A 83 -4.50 5.07 -14.13
N LYS A 84 -5.79 5.42 -14.07
CA LYS A 84 -6.31 6.74 -14.47
C LYS A 84 -5.82 7.89 -13.58
N TRP A 85 -5.33 7.61 -12.38
CA TRP A 85 -4.85 8.64 -11.45
C TRP A 85 -3.44 9.13 -11.78
N PHE A 86 -2.69 8.33 -12.52
CA PHE A 86 -1.30 8.62 -12.88
C PHE A 86 -1.19 8.80 -14.40
N SER A 87 -0.32 9.71 -14.83
CA SER A 87 0.16 9.71 -16.22
C SER A 87 1.04 8.48 -16.46
N GLU A 88 1.32 8.15 -17.74
CA GLU A 88 2.23 7.05 -18.12
C GLU A 88 3.37 6.82 -17.12
N GLY A 89 3.54 5.57 -16.70
CA GLY A 89 4.50 5.19 -15.66
C GLY A 89 4.92 3.74 -15.77
N GLU A 90 6.12 3.45 -15.28
CA GLU A 90 6.65 2.08 -15.18
C GLU A 90 5.87 1.29 -14.12
N LYS A 91 5.64 0.00 -14.40
CA LYS A 91 4.93 -0.91 -13.49
C LYS A 91 5.94 -1.80 -12.79
N LEU A 92 5.82 -1.92 -11.46
CA LEU A 92 6.48 -2.97 -10.71
C LEU A 92 5.54 -4.17 -10.64
N VAL A 93 5.99 -5.32 -11.12
CA VAL A 93 5.24 -6.58 -11.07
C VAL A 93 5.97 -7.51 -10.11
N LEU A 94 5.27 -7.96 -9.08
CA LEU A 94 5.75 -8.94 -8.12
C LEU A 94 5.01 -10.25 -8.35
N ASN A 95 5.75 -11.34 -8.55
CA ASN A 95 5.13 -12.64 -8.71
C ASN A 95 4.75 -13.19 -7.33
N LEU A 96 3.47 -13.51 -7.14
CA LEU A 96 3.00 -14.07 -5.88
C LEU A 96 3.67 -15.40 -5.54
N SER A 97 4.16 -16.19 -6.52
CA SER A 97 4.91 -17.42 -6.22
C SER A 97 6.17 -17.16 -5.40
N ASP A 98 6.77 -15.98 -5.55
CA ASP A 98 8.06 -15.63 -4.96
C ASP A 98 7.89 -15.04 -3.55
N ILE A 99 6.64 -14.83 -3.13
CA ILE A 99 6.28 -14.27 -1.84
C ILE A 99 5.82 -15.40 -0.90
N PRO A 100 6.47 -15.58 0.28
CA PRO A 100 6.03 -16.53 1.29
C PRO A 100 4.58 -16.28 1.72
N GLU A 101 3.80 -17.33 1.89
CA GLU A 101 2.36 -17.25 2.18
C GLU A 101 2.07 -16.54 3.52
N GLU A 102 2.96 -16.70 4.48
CA GLU A 102 2.89 -16.07 5.80
C GLU A 102 3.28 -14.58 5.78
N GLN A 103 3.78 -14.07 4.65
CA GLN A 103 4.23 -12.68 4.48
C GLN A 103 3.34 -11.85 3.56
N VAL A 104 2.21 -12.39 3.09
CA VAL A 104 1.26 -11.66 2.23
C VAL A 104 -0.19 -11.92 2.63
N SER A 105 -0.94 -10.83 2.74
CA SER A 105 -2.39 -10.88 2.89
C SER A 105 -3.08 -10.10 1.78
N PHE A 106 -4.39 -10.25 1.70
CA PHE A 106 -5.22 -9.56 0.72
C PHE A 106 -6.48 -9.03 1.37
N THR A 107 -7.02 -7.92 0.85
CA THR A 107 -8.37 -7.46 1.18
C THR A 107 -9.18 -7.18 -0.07
N ILE A 108 -10.46 -7.56 -0.07
CA ILE A 108 -11.39 -7.17 -1.13
C ILE A 108 -11.69 -5.68 -0.96
N GLY A 109 -11.11 -4.84 -1.83
CA GLY A 109 -11.14 -3.38 -1.70
C GLY A 109 -10.04 -2.79 -0.83
N ASP A 110 -9.90 -1.46 -0.90
CA ASP A 110 -9.00 -0.66 -0.08
C ASP A 110 -9.40 -0.75 1.41
N SER A 111 -8.51 -1.30 2.23
CA SER A 111 -8.72 -1.49 3.66
C SER A 111 -8.92 -0.18 4.42
N CYS A 112 -8.15 0.87 4.09
CA CYS A 112 -8.25 2.19 4.72
C CYS A 112 -9.54 2.91 4.34
N ALA A 113 -9.97 2.82 3.08
CA ALA A 113 -11.24 3.37 2.64
C ALA A 113 -12.40 2.66 3.35
N GLN A 114 -12.35 1.34 3.49
CA GLN A 114 -13.36 0.56 4.21
C GLN A 114 -13.45 0.97 5.68
N ILE A 115 -12.32 0.98 6.40
CA ILE A 115 -12.28 1.40 7.82
C ILE A 115 -12.77 2.84 7.98
N THR A 116 -12.38 3.75 7.08
CA THR A 116 -12.87 5.15 7.09
C THR A 116 -14.39 5.24 6.94
N ASN A 117 -14.99 4.31 6.19
CA ASN A 117 -16.45 4.23 6.02
C ASN A 117 -17.14 3.31 7.05
N GLY A 118 -16.46 2.96 8.15
CA GLY A 118 -17.01 2.12 9.22
C GLY A 118 -17.22 0.65 8.84
N MET A 119 -16.62 0.20 7.74
CA MET A 119 -16.66 -1.19 7.30
C MET A 119 -15.47 -1.98 7.87
N LYS A 120 -15.63 -3.31 7.96
CA LYS A 120 -14.55 -4.24 8.31
C LYS A 120 -14.04 -4.93 7.04
N PRO A 121 -12.77 -4.71 6.63
CA PRO A 121 -12.20 -5.39 5.48
C PRO A 121 -12.20 -6.92 5.64
N GLU A 122 -12.60 -7.65 4.60
CA GLU A 122 -12.39 -9.11 4.55
C GLU A 122 -10.90 -9.37 4.25
N VAL A 123 -10.17 -9.94 5.21
CA VAL A 123 -8.75 -10.29 5.06
C VAL A 123 -8.62 -11.75 4.63
N LEU A 124 -7.83 -11.99 3.61
CA LEU A 124 -7.57 -13.31 3.05
C LEU A 124 -6.08 -13.67 3.16
N THR A 125 -5.80 -14.93 3.47
CA THR A 125 -4.45 -15.50 3.25
C THR A 125 -4.25 -15.83 1.78
N LYS A 126 -3.01 -16.10 1.39
CA LYS A 126 -2.68 -16.59 0.04
C LYS A 126 -3.43 -17.88 -0.29
N GLU A 127 -3.51 -18.83 0.64
CA GLU A 127 -4.27 -20.07 0.45
C GLU A 127 -5.75 -19.80 0.19
N MET A 128 -6.39 -18.94 1.00
CA MET A 128 -7.79 -18.57 0.84
C MET A 128 -8.04 -17.89 -0.51
N LEU A 129 -7.15 -16.99 -0.92
CA LEU A 129 -7.22 -16.34 -2.23
C LEU A 129 -7.15 -17.37 -3.36
N MET A 130 -6.17 -18.28 -3.32
CA MET A 130 -5.99 -19.29 -4.36
C MET A 130 -7.18 -20.24 -4.43
N LYS A 131 -7.78 -20.60 -3.29
CA LYS A 131 -9.01 -21.39 -3.24
C LYS A 131 -10.18 -20.68 -3.92
N LYS A 132 -10.40 -19.40 -3.62
CA LYS A 132 -11.46 -18.60 -4.27
C LYS A 132 -11.22 -18.47 -5.78
N ILE A 133 -9.98 -18.29 -6.22
CA ILE A 133 -9.62 -18.28 -7.65
C ILE A 133 -9.91 -19.65 -8.31
N ALA A 134 -9.59 -20.75 -7.63
CA ALA A 134 -9.89 -22.10 -8.13
C ALA A 134 -11.40 -22.34 -8.27
N GLU A 135 -12.20 -21.85 -7.31
CA GLU A 135 -13.68 -21.87 -7.38
C GLU A 135 -14.22 -21.06 -8.58
N CYS A 136 -13.47 -20.05 -9.03
CA CYS A 136 -13.75 -19.27 -10.25
C CYS A 136 -13.07 -19.87 -11.51
N GLY A 137 -12.82 -21.18 -11.54
CA GLY A 137 -12.27 -21.86 -12.72
C GLY A 137 -10.79 -21.56 -12.99
N ASN A 138 -10.03 -21.18 -11.95
CA ASN A 138 -8.63 -20.75 -12.04
C ASN A 138 -8.40 -19.47 -12.85
N SER A 139 -9.43 -18.63 -13.04
CA SER A 139 -9.29 -17.32 -13.66
C SER A 139 -9.28 -16.22 -12.60
N VAL A 140 -8.19 -15.44 -12.59
CA VAL A 140 -8.08 -14.26 -11.72
C VAL A 140 -9.09 -13.21 -12.13
N GLU A 141 -9.32 -13.04 -13.43
CA GLU A 141 -10.31 -12.10 -13.98
C GLU A 141 -11.72 -12.45 -13.51
N ALA A 142 -12.15 -13.71 -13.66
CA ALA A 142 -13.46 -14.16 -13.21
C ALA A 142 -13.63 -14.01 -11.69
N PHE A 143 -12.57 -14.29 -10.92
CA PHE A 143 -12.56 -14.07 -9.48
C PHE A 143 -12.71 -12.59 -9.11
N LEU A 144 -12.00 -11.69 -9.81
CA LEU A 144 -12.11 -10.24 -9.61
C LEU A 144 -13.54 -9.76 -9.93
N GLU A 145 -14.12 -10.16 -11.05
CA GLU A 145 -15.48 -9.82 -11.44
C GLU A 145 -16.52 -10.30 -10.40
N ALA A 146 -16.36 -11.53 -9.90
CA ALA A 146 -17.27 -12.11 -8.91
C ALA A 146 -17.12 -11.49 -7.51
N SER A 147 -15.92 -11.06 -7.13
CA SER A 147 -15.61 -10.66 -5.75
C SER A 147 -15.68 -9.16 -5.51
N LEU A 148 -15.35 -8.35 -6.53
CA LEU A 148 -15.16 -6.91 -6.32
C LEU A 148 -16.45 -6.18 -5.97
N GLY A 149 -17.59 -6.56 -6.56
CA GLY A 149 -18.87 -5.89 -6.31
C GLY A 149 -18.77 -4.38 -6.49
N LYS A 150 -18.75 -3.63 -5.37
CA LYS A 150 -18.61 -2.15 -5.36
C LYS A 150 -17.16 -1.64 -5.27
N PHE A 151 -16.19 -2.53 -5.03
CA PHE A 151 -14.78 -2.19 -4.86
C PHE A 151 -14.06 -2.18 -6.21
N ALA A 152 -13.01 -1.36 -6.33
CA ALA A 152 -12.31 -1.18 -7.61
C ALA A 152 -11.15 -2.17 -7.82
N TYR A 153 -10.64 -2.80 -6.76
CA TYR A 153 -9.49 -3.70 -6.80
C TYR A 153 -9.41 -4.54 -5.51
N ILE A 154 -8.59 -5.59 -5.54
CA ILE A 154 -8.15 -6.31 -4.35
C ILE A 154 -6.82 -5.72 -3.93
N GLU A 155 -6.74 -5.26 -2.69
CA GLU A 155 -5.50 -4.75 -2.10
C GLU A 155 -4.63 -5.94 -1.67
N VAL A 156 -3.34 -5.86 -1.94
CA VAL A 156 -2.31 -6.82 -1.53
C VAL A 156 -1.47 -6.14 -0.47
N GLN A 157 -1.29 -6.76 0.69
CA GLN A 157 -0.42 -6.26 1.75
C GLN A 157 0.82 -7.16 1.88
N LEU A 158 2.00 -6.62 1.58
CA LEU A 158 3.27 -7.30 1.82
C LEU A 158 3.84 -6.92 3.18
N TRP A 159 4.12 -7.92 4.00
CA TRP A 159 4.50 -7.77 5.39
C TRP A 159 5.98 -8.00 5.68
N TYR A 160 6.82 -8.01 4.64
CA TYR A 160 8.26 -8.18 4.74
C TYR A 160 8.99 -7.19 3.84
N ARG A 161 10.25 -6.93 4.19
CA ARG A 161 11.22 -6.31 3.29
C ARG A 161 12.02 -7.42 2.63
N GLN A 162 12.16 -7.32 1.31
CA GLN A 162 13.16 -8.11 0.59
C GLN A 162 14.49 -7.36 0.78
N ASP A 163 15.33 -7.88 1.68
CA ASP A 163 16.68 -7.35 1.93
C ASP A 163 17.63 -7.75 0.80
#